data_AF-A0A424NV13-F1
#
_entry.id   AF-A0A424NV13-F1
#
_cell.length_a   1.000
_cell.length_b   1.000
_cell.length_c   1.000
_cell.angle_alpha   90.00
_cell.angle_beta   90.00
_cell.angle_gamma   90.00
#
_symmetry.space_group_name_H-M   'P 1'
#
loop_
_entity.id
_entity.type
_entity.pdbx_description
1 polymer ?
#
loop_
_entity_poly.entity_id
_entity_poly.type
_entity_poly.pdbx_seq_one_letter_code
_entity_poly.pdbx_strand_id
1 'polypeptide(L)'
;MKCSKIIILLITIIFHSCEDNKYSAHTPSYIEINHFKYDGNTNTNKPHPLQYQSTNITDGWISMNGEVIGVFEMPCQVPILSEGLHSFDIYPGIKVNGIAGNRAKYPFYNKFEIDVELIKDQVIPIYPTTSYHKNVTKIFETQGTFEQPGTMFERVNDNDTVPIRQNYEVFQGQYSTAIYLDSVKNKFEIRNIDELELPLNSFMELDFKSNISFNIGLIIINSGNIPIKEELIQLYPTESWKKIYLDLYPLINLGNNNSKYKIYIDGQYNDLVIKNAIYIDNLKLVHNNYD
;
A
#
# COMPACT_ATOMS: atom_id res chain seq x y z
N MET A 1 -64.21 -74.33 19.73
CA MET A 1 -62.86 -73.96 20.19
C MET A 1 -62.27 -72.92 19.24
N LYS A 2 -61.45 -72.03 19.77
CA LYS A 2 -61.19 -70.67 19.29
C LYS A 2 -60.55 -70.56 17.90
N CYS A 3 -60.98 -69.53 17.17
CA CYS A 3 -60.30 -68.90 16.03
C CYS A 3 -58.81 -68.66 16.32
N SER A 4 -57.95 -68.96 15.36
CA SER A 4 -56.61 -68.36 15.28
C SER A 4 -56.56 -67.44 14.07
N LYS A 5 -56.37 -66.15 14.32
CA LYS A 5 -56.30 -65.09 13.33
C LYS A 5 -54.91 -65.06 12.69
N ILE A 6 -54.92 -64.91 11.37
CA ILE A 6 -53.81 -64.50 10.52
C ILE A 6 -53.23 -63.17 11.05
N ILE A 7 -51.90 -63.07 11.14
CA ILE A 7 -51.18 -61.80 11.23
C ILE A 7 -50.02 -61.88 10.24
N ILE A 8 -50.26 -61.41 9.02
CA ILE A 8 -49.21 -61.12 8.04
C ILE A 8 -48.82 -59.66 8.29
N LEU A 9 -47.63 -59.45 8.86
CA LEU A 9 -47.06 -58.14 9.10
C LEU A 9 -46.57 -57.58 7.75
N LEU A 10 -47.43 -56.79 7.10
CA LEU A 10 -47.09 -56.04 5.90
C LEU A 10 -46.21 -54.85 6.31
N ILE A 11 -44.90 -54.96 6.07
CA ILE A 11 -43.93 -53.89 6.34
C ILE A 11 -44.01 -52.90 5.18
N THR A 12 -44.78 -51.82 5.37
CA THR A 12 -44.87 -50.71 4.44
C THR A 12 -43.57 -49.89 4.51
N ILE A 13 -42.65 -50.15 3.57
CA ILE A 13 -41.47 -49.32 3.34
C ILE A 13 -41.95 -48.03 2.71
N ILE A 14 -42.10 -46.98 3.53
CA ILE A 14 -42.33 -45.62 3.06
C ILE A 14 -41.00 -45.11 2.52
N PHE A 15 -40.81 -45.19 1.21
CA PHE A 15 -39.73 -44.47 0.53
C PHE A 15 -40.00 -42.96 0.66
N HIS A 16 -39.45 -42.33 1.69
CA HIS A 16 -39.20 -40.89 1.65
C HIS A 16 -38.11 -40.66 0.61
N SER A 17 -38.55 -40.40 -0.63
CA SER A 17 -37.73 -39.75 -1.64
C SER A 17 -37.30 -38.40 -1.08
N CYS A 18 -36.02 -38.30 -0.68
CA CYS A 18 -35.42 -37.01 -0.38
C CYS A 18 -35.41 -36.22 -1.69
N GLU A 19 -36.10 -35.09 -1.75
CA GLU A 19 -36.01 -34.18 -2.90
C GLU A 19 -34.59 -33.60 -2.97
N ASP A 20 -33.71 -34.20 -3.79
CA ASP A 20 -32.37 -33.67 -4.11
C ASP A 20 -32.41 -32.33 -4.86
N ASN A 21 -33.62 -31.82 -5.19
CA ASN A 21 -33.83 -30.56 -5.88
C ASN A 21 -33.59 -29.29 -5.02
N LYS A 22 -33.14 -29.42 -3.77
CA LYS A 22 -32.80 -28.25 -2.92
C LYS A 22 -31.34 -27.80 -3.01
N TYR A 23 -30.49 -28.49 -3.77
CA TYR A 23 -29.07 -28.16 -3.92
C TYR A 23 -28.66 -28.09 -5.40
N SER A 24 -29.34 -27.24 -6.21
CA SER A 24 -28.78 -26.89 -7.52
C SER A 24 -27.56 -25.99 -7.30
N ALA A 25 -26.37 -26.55 -7.46
CA ALA A 25 -25.14 -25.76 -7.57
C ALA A 25 -25.28 -24.88 -8.83
N HIS A 26 -25.41 -23.57 -8.63
CA HIS A 26 -25.44 -22.64 -9.75
C HIS A 26 -24.02 -22.54 -10.32
N THR A 27 -23.90 -22.75 -11.62
CA THR A 27 -22.64 -22.60 -12.34
C THR A 27 -22.18 -21.14 -12.28
N PRO A 28 -21.00 -20.83 -11.71
CA PRO A 28 -20.48 -19.48 -11.67
C PRO A 28 -19.89 -19.05 -13.02
N SER A 29 -19.79 -17.74 -13.22
CA SER A 29 -18.79 -17.12 -14.08
C SER A 29 -17.56 -16.73 -13.25
N TYR A 30 -16.44 -16.40 -13.89
CA TYR A 30 -15.22 -16.01 -13.19
C TYR A 30 -14.63 -14.74 -13.80
N ILE A 31 -14.12 -13.86 -12.95
CA ILE A 31 -13.24 -12.77 -13.35
C ILE A 31 -11.83 -13.05 -12.85
N GLU A 32 -10.83 -12.85 -13.70
CA GLU A 32 -9.41 -12.92 -13.35
C GLU A 32 -8.85 -11.49 -13.33
N ILE A 33 -8.62 -10.96 -12.14
CA ILE A 33 -8.12 -9.60 -11.96
C ILE A 33 -6.61 -9.66 -11.84
N ASN A 34 -5.94 -9.07 -12.83
CA ASN A 34 -4.49 -8.92 -12.86
C ASN A 34 -4.02 -7.80 -11.93
N HIS A 35 -2.71 -7.68 -11.73
CA HIS A 35 -2.13 -6.55 -11.03
C HIS A 35 -2.51 -5.21 -11.67
N PHE A 36 -2.76 -4.20 -10.83
CA PHE A 36 -2.89 -2.82 -11.28
C PHE A 36 -1.63 -2.35 -11.99
N LYS A 37 -1.82 -1.65 -13.10
CA LYS A 37 -0.79 -0.81 -13.70
C LYS A 37 -1.08 0.65 -13.42
N TYR A 38 -0.04 1.44 -13.16
CA TYR A 38 -0.20 2.88 -13.08
C TYR A 38 -0.15 3.48 -14.50
N ASP A 39 -1.13 4.30 -14.84
CA ASP A 39 -1.26 4.95 -16.14
C ASP A 39 -0.06 5.87 -16.41
N GLY A 40 0.61 5.64 -17.54
CA GLY A 40 1.82 6.38 -17.92
C GLY A 40 3.14 5.69 -17.56
N ASN A 41 3.12 4.60 -16.81
CA ASN A 41 4.31 3.76 -16.62
C ASN A 41 4.61 2.94 -17.88
N THR A 42 5.38 3.52 -18.81
CA THR A 42 5.74 2.87 -20.08
C THR A 42 7.05 2.09 -20.04
N ASN A 43 7.96 2.38 -19.09
CA ASN A 43 9.23 1.68 -18.90
C ASN A 43 9.36 1.16 -17.46
N THR A 44 9.59 -0.14 -17.32
CA THR A 44 9.71 -0.83 -16.03
C THR A 44 11.15 -1.17 -15.65
N ASN A 45 12.13 -0.82 -16.49
CA ASN A 45 13.54 -1.05 -16.17
C ASN A 45 14.03 -0.05 -15.13
N LYS A 46 14.86 -0.53 -14.20
CA LYS A 46 15.55 0.29 -13.20
C LYS A 46 16.92 0.76 -13.73
N PRO A 47 17.36 1.99 -13.39
CA PRO A 47 16.58 3.04 -12.70
C PRO A 47 15.43 3.53 -13.59
N HIS A 48 14.26 3.74 -12.97
CA HIS A 48 13.05 4.16 -13.67
C HIS A 48 13.18 5.61 -14.16
N PRO A 49 12.50 6.00 -15.26
CA PRO A 49 12.51 7.40 -15.68
C PRO A 49 11.73 8.29 -14.70
N LEU A 50 12.02 9.60 -14.65
CA LEU A 50 11.45 10.52 -13.65
C LEU A 50 9.91 10.62 -13.67
N GLN A 51 9.27 10.33 -14.79
CA GLN A 51 7.81 10.29 -14.90
C GLN A 51 7.18 9.01 -14.34
N TYR A 52 7.98 7.97 -14.05
CA TYR A 52 7.48 6.71 -13.52
C TYR A 52 6.89 6.90 -12.13
N GLN A 53 5.72 6.32 -11.89
CA GLN A 53 5.09 6.31 -10.58
C GLN A 53 5.24 4.92 -9.96
N SER A 54 6.11 4.82 -8.96
CA SER A 54 6.22 3.61 -8.15
C SER A 54 4.93 3.35 -7.40
N THR A 55 4.39 2.14 -7.55
CA THR A 55 3.22 1.68 -6.83
C THR A 55 3.48 0.33 -6.16
N ASN A 56 2.78 0.09 -5.06
CA ASN A 56 2.72 -1.22 -4.42
C ASN A 56 1.27 -1.54 -4.06
N ILE A 57 0.46 -1.67 -5.11
CA ILE A 57 -0.96 -2.03 -5.04
C ILE A 57 -1.04 -3.55 -4.97
N THR A 58 -1.31 -4.09 -3.79
CA THR A 58 -1.34 -5.54 -3.54
C THR A 58 -2.74 -6.12 -3.59
N ASP A 59 -3.76 -5.28 -3.45
CA ASP A 59 -5.13 -5.72 -3.20
C ASP A 59 -6.14 -4.99 -4.09
N GLY A 60 -7.27 -5.63 -4.38
CA GLY A 60 -8.40 -5.05 -5.10
C GLY A 60 -9.67 -5.12 -4.25
N TRP A 61 -10.32 -3.98 -4.01
CA TRP A 61 -11.69 -3.95 -3.47
C TRP A 61 -12.64 -3.95 -4.64
N ILE A 62 -13.42 -5.01 -4.77
CA ILE A 62 -14.25 -5.25 -5.94
C ILE A 62 -15.71 -5.08 -5.56
N SER A 63 -16.43 -4.32 -6.37
CA SER A 63 -17.88 -4.26 -6.37
C SER A 63 -18.44 -4.51 -7.76
N MET A 64 -19.64 -5.10 -7.81
CA MET A 64 -20.40 -5.36 -9.03
C MET A 64 -21.77 -4.73 -8.89
N ASN A 65 -22.19 -3.92 -9.86
CA ASN A 65 -23.46 -3.19 -9.86
C ASN A 65 -23.70 -2.37 -8.56
N GLY A 66 -22.64 -1.82 -7.99
CA GLY A 66 -22.68 -1.06 -6.73
C GLY A 66 -22.65 -1.91 -5.44
N GLU A 67 -22.69 -3.24 -5.53
CA GLU A 67 -22.61 -4.13 -4.37
C GLU A 67 -21.20 -4.67 -4.16
N VAL A 68 -20.74 -4.71 -2.90
CA VAL A 68 -19.40 -5.20 -2.56
C VAL A 68 -19.34 -6.72 -2.73
N ILE A 69 -18.39 -7.18 -3.55
CA ILE A 69 -18.05 -8.60 -3.67
C ILE A 69 -17.03 -8.98 -2.58
N GLY A 70 -15.98 -8.16 -2.42
CA GLY A 70 -14.96 -8.42 -1.40
C GLY A 70 -13.62 -7.73 -1.65
N VAL A 71 -12.62 -8.16 -0.89
CA VAL A 71 -11.24 -7.67 -0.96
C VAL A 71 -10.34 -8.86 -1.23
N PHE A 72 -9.51 -8.76 -2.27
CA PHE A 72 -8.69 -9.87 -2.74
C PHE A 72 -7.26 -9.41 -3.02
N GLU A 73 -6.28 -10.23 -2.63
CA GLU A 73 -4.88 -10.03 -2.97
C GLU A 73 -4.66 -10.38 -4.45
N MET A 74 -4.03 -9.49 -5.21
CA MET A 74 -3.89 -9.63 -6.66
C MET A 74 -2.56 -10.27 -7.08
N PRO A 75 -2.52 -10.99 -8.21
CA PRO A 75 -3.64 -11.29 -9.08
C PRO A 75 -4.57 -12.33 -8.43
N CYS A 76 -5.87 -12.25 -8.75
CA CYS A 76 -6.86 -13.16 -8.18
C CYS A 76 -7.91 -13.59 -9.19
N GLN A 77 -8.49 -14.76 -8.94
CA GLN A 77 -9.68 -15.23 -9.65
C GLN A 77 -10.86 -15.21 -8.68
N VAL A 78 -11.93 -14.51 -9.06
CA VAL A 78 -13.12 -14.34 -8.22
C VAL A 78 -14.31 -15.01 -8.88
N PRO A 79 -14.96 -15.99 -8.22
CA PRO A 79 -16.19 -16.60 -8.72
C PRO A 79 -17.36 -15.64 -8.55
N ILE A 80 -18.15 -15.47 -9.62
CA ILE A 80 -19.34 -14.62 -9.66
C ILE A 80 -20.54 -15.49 -9.99
N LEU A 81 -21.54 -15.50 -9.12
CA LEU A 81 -22.78 -16.29 -9.32
C LEU A 81 -23.78 -15.52 -10.20
N SER A 82 -23.34 -15.07 -11.38
CA SER A 82 -24.13 -14.25 -12.31
C SER A 82 -23.72 -14.44 -13.77
N GLU A 83 -24.55 -13.95 -14.69
CA GLU A 83 -24.35 -13.99 -16.14
C GLU A 83 -24.95 -12.73 -16.81
N GLY A 84 -24.46 -12.39 -18.00
CA GLY A 84 -24.86 -11.19 -18.73
C GLY A 84 -23.99 -9.97 -18.41
N LEU A 85 -24.45 -8.77 -18.78
CA LEU A 85 -23.68 -7.54 -18.64
C LEU A 85 -23.75 -6.98 -17.22
N HIS A 86 -22.59 -6.80 -16.58
CA HIS A 86 -22.46 -6.22 -15.24
C HIS A 86 -21.38 -5.15 -15.20
N SER A 87 -21.58 -4.13 -14.37
CA SER A 87 -20.59 -3.07 -14.16
C SER A 87 -19.73 -3.39 -12.95
N PHE A 88 -18.41 -3.30 -13.10
CA PHE A 88 -17.43 -3.58 -12.06
C PHE A 88 -16.64 -2.33 -11.68
N ASP A 89 -16.49 -2.15 -10.38
CA ASP A 89 -15.65 -1.15 -9.75
C ASP A 89 -14.52 -1.87 -9.00
N ILE A 90 -13.27 -1.57 -9.34
CA ILE A 90 -12.09 -2.14 -8.68
C ILE A 90 -11.27 -0.99 -8.09
N TYR A 91 -11.20 -0.90 -6.76
CA TYR A 91 -10.39 0.12 -6.08
C TYR A 91 -8.98 -0.42 -5.78
N PRO A 92 -7.92 0.36 -6.06
CA PRO A 92 -6.55 0.04 -5.68
C PRO A 92 -6.38 -0.08 -4.17
N GLY A 93 -5.83 -1.20 -3.75
CA GLY A 93 -5.60 -1.56 -2.37
C GLY A 93 -4.13 -1.62 -1.98
N ILE A 94 -3.79 -1.11 -0.80
CA ILE A 94 -2.43 -1.09 -0.27
C ILE A 94 -2.35 -1.73 1.14
N LYS A 95 -1.15 -2.15 1.53
CA LYS A 95 -0.80 -2.51 2.91
C LYS A 95 -0.28 -1.26 3.63
N VAL A 96 -1.13 -0.64 4.46
CA VAL A 96 -0.81 0.59 5.20
C VAL A 96 0.31 0.31 6.20
N ASN A 97 1.31 1.19 6.23
CA ASN A 97 2.52 1.05 7.05
C ASN A 97 3.28 -0.27 6.80
N GLY A 98 3.07 -0.91 5.64
CA GLY A 98 3.64 -2.21 5.32
C GLY A 98 3.10 -3.38 6.16
N ILE A 99 2.04 -3.17 6.94
CA ILE A 99 1.45 -4.18 7.84
C ILE A 99 0.44 -5.02 7.05
N ALA A 100 0.70 -6.33 6.90
CA ALA A 100 -0.12 -7.21 6.07
C ALA A 100 -1.60 -7.31 6.51
N GLY A 101 -1.87 -7.15 7.81
CA GLY A 101 -3.22 -7.14 8.38
C GLY A 101 -3.93 -5.78 8.30
N ASN A 102 -3.23 -4.71 7.92
CA ASN A 102 -3.80 -3.37 7.78
C ASN A 102 -3.89 -3.00 6.29
N ARG A 103 -4.96 -3.45 5.64
CA ARG A 103 -5.21 -3.23 4.20
C ARG A 103 -6.26 -2.14 4.02
N ALA A 104 -6.04 -1.21 3.10
CA ALA A 104 -6.98 -0.13 2.82
C ALA A 104 -7.07 0.19 1.32
N LYS A 105 -8.23 0.70 0.88
CA LYS A 105 -8.34 1.41 -0.41
C LYS A 105 -7.41 2.62 -0.37
N TYR A 106 -6.52 2.78 -1.34
CA TYR A 106 -5.64 3.94 -1.35
C TYR A 106 -6.44 5.19 -1.76
N PRO A 107 -6.60 6.19 -0.87
CA PRO A 107 -7.59 7.26 -1.05
C PRO A 107 -7.21 8.29 -2.12
N PHE A 108 -6.01 8.17 -2.70
CA PHE A 108 -5.50 9.12 -3.70
C PHE A 108 -5.51 8.56 -5.12
N TYR A 109 -5.86 7.29 -5.31
CA TYR A 109 -5.90 6.65 -6.62
C TYR A 109 -7.33 6.50 -7.15
N ASN A 110 -7.50 6.68 -8.46
CA ASN A 110 -8.74 6.42 -9.17
C ASN A 110 -9.08 4.92 -9.11
N LYS A 111 -10.37 4.61 -8.94
CA LYS A 111 -10.88 3.25 -9.20
C LYS A 111 -10.82 2.94 -10.70
N PHE A 112 -10.76 1.66 -11.03
CA PHE A 112 -10.95 1.15 -12.37
C PHE A 112 -12.41 0.74 -12.55
N GLU A 113 -13.07 1.26 -13.58
CA GLU A 113 -14.47 0.97 -13.90
C GLU A 113 -14.52 0.22 -15.24
N ILE A 114 -15.28 -0.88 -15.31
CA ILE A 114 -15.45 -1.66 -16.54
C ILE A 114 -16.80 -2.37 -16.57
N ASP A 115 -17.46 -2.38 -17.74
CA ASP A 115 -18.61 -3.25 -17.98
C ASP A 115 -18.12 -4.57 -18.59
N VAL A 116 -18.56 -5.70 -18.01
CA VAL A 116 -18.13 -7.05 -18.37
C VAL A 116 -19.34 -7.92 -18.65
N GLU A 117 -19.34 -8.61 -19.79
CA GLU A 117 -20.33 -9.65 -20.11
C GLU A 117 -19.88 -10.99 -19.52
N LEU A 118 -20.53 -11.40 -18.43
CA LEU A 118 -20.26 -12.64 -17.71
C LEU A 118 -20.89 -13.84 -18.44
N ILE A 119 -20.08 -14.86 -18.68
CA ILE A 119 -20.50 -16.12 -19.29
C ILE A 119 -20.21 -17.26 -18.30
N LYS A 120 -21.21 -18.11 -18.01
CA LYS A 120 -21.05 -19.27 -17.11
C LYS A 120 -19.92 -20.17 -17.57
N ASP A 121 -19.17 -20.73 -16.61
CA ASP A 121 -17.99 -21.57 -16.83
C ASP A 121 -16.83 -20.90 -17.61
N GLN A 122 -16.86 -19.57 -17.80
CA GLN A 122 -15.76 -18.82 -18.41
C GLN A 122 -15.02 -17.93 -17.43
N VAL A 123 -13.73 -17.74 -17.71
CA VAL A 123 -12.83 -16.83 -17.00
C VAL A 123 -12.58 -15.62 -17.88
N ILE A 124 -12.94 -14.45 -17.38
CA ILE A 124 -12.76 -13.18 -18.09
C ILE A 124 -11.60 -12.41 -17.47
N PRO A 125 -10.50 -12.18 -18.21
CA PRO A 125 -9.36 -11.45 -17.69
C PRO A 125 -9.62 -9.94 -17.67
N ILE A 126 -9.30 -9.31 -16.54
CA ILE A 126 -9.38 -7.87 -16.31
C ILE A 126 -7.97 -7.36 -16.00
N TYR A 127 -7.58 -6.27 -16.67
CA TYR A 127 -6.28 -5.63 -16.53
C TYR A 127 -6.47 -4.20 -16.01
N PRO A 128 -6.66 -4.03 -14.69
CA PRO A 128 -7.01 -2.73 -14.15
C PRO A 128 -5.84 -1.76 -14.26
N THR A 129 -6.17 -0.50 -14.53
CA THR A 129 -5.20 0.60 -14.45
C THR A 129 -5.67 1.68 -13.49
N THR A 130 -4.75 2.49 -12.99
CA THR A 130 -5.05 3.59 -12.08
C THR A 130 -4.10 4.77 -12.25
N SER A 131 -4.49 5.90 -11.69
CA SER A 131 -3.72 7.14 -11.62
C SER A 131 -4.13 7.91 -10.36
N TYR A 132 -3.35 8.91 -9.96
CA TYR A 132 -3.80 9.84 -8.92
C TYR A 132 -5.10 10.56 -9.31
N HIS A 133 -5.94 10.88 -8.32
CA HIS A 133 -7.00 11.85 -8.53
C HIS A 133 -6.41 13.22 -8.93
N LYS A 134 -7.17 14.00 -9.71
CA LYS A 134 -6.69 15.29 -10.25
C LYS A 134 -6.34 16.34 -9.19
N ASN A 135 -6.93 16.24 -8.00
CA ASN A 135 -6.89 17.22 -6.92
C ASN A 135 -5.94 16.81 -5.76
N VAL A 136 -5.06 15.84 -6.01
CA VAL A 136 -4.06 15.39 -5.03
C VAL A 136 -2.88 16.34 -5.01
N THR A 137 -2.51 16.82 -3.83
CA THR A 137 -1.28 17.57 -3.62
C THR A 137 -0.14 16.63 -3.30
N LYS A 138 1.03 16.87 -3.93
CA LYS A 138 2.25 16.07 -3.76
C LYS A 138 3.40 16.98 -3.32
N ILE A 139 3.61 17.09 -2.02
CA ILE A 139 4.78 17.80 -1.48
C ILE A 139 6.02 16.92 -1.73
N PHE A 140 7.13 17.56 -2.08
CA PHE A 140 8.40 16.92 -2.42
C PHE A 140 8.43 16.06 -3.69
N GLU A 141 7.43 16.19 -4.58
CA GLU A 141 7.43 15.47 -5.86
C GLU A 141 8.72 15.66 -6.67
N THR A 142 9.39 16.82 -6.56
CA THR A 142 10.68 17.09 -7.21
C THR A 142 11.86 16.91 -6.25
N GLN A 143 11.77 17.38 -5.01
CA GLN A 143 12.89 17.37 -4.07
C GLN A 143 13.22 15.94 -3.61
N GLY A 144 12.20 15.09 -3.45
CA GLY A 144 12.36 13.71 -3.00
C GLY A 144 12.78 12.72 -4.09
N THR A 145 12.99 13.18 -5.33
CA THR A 145 13.72 12.43 -6.37
C THR A 145 15.22 12.65 -6.29
N PHE A 146 15.68 13.61 -5.46
CA PHE A 146 17.10 13.93 -5.26
C PHE A 146 17.86 14.33 -6.53
N GLU A 147 17.16 14.74 -7.59
CA GLU A 147 17.77 15.21 -8.83
C GLU A 147 18.41 16.59 -8.68
N GLN A 148 17.90 17.41 -7.76
CA GLN A 148 18.43 18.73 -7.46
C GLN A 148 19.76 18.64 -6.67
N PRO A 149 20.66 19.64 -6.79
CA PRO A 149 21.88 19.69 -5.98
C PRO A 149 21.58 19.68 -4.47
N GLY A 150 22.33 18.87 -3.72
CA GLY A 150 22.13 18.71 -2.28
C GLY A 150 21.11 17.62 -1.94
N THR A 151 20.53 17.69 -0.73
CA THR A 151 19.42 16.83 -0.32
C THR A 151 18.33 17.68 0.33
N MET A 152 17.09 17.20 0.36
CA MET A 152 16.00 17.84 1.11
C MET A 152 16.12 17.72 2.63
N PHE A 153 17.17 17.04 3.11
CA PHE A 153 17.41 16.72 4.50
C PHE A 153 18.60 17.50 5.08
N GLU A 154 18.49 17.81 6.36
CA GLU A 154 19.55 18.34 7.21
C GLU A 154 19.79 17.41 8.40
N ARG A 155 21.03 17.37 8.90
CA ARG A 155 21.37 16.68 10.14
C ARG A 155 20.82 17.45 11.35
N VAL A 156 20.43 16.73 12.40
CA VAL A 156 19.94 17.38 13.64
C VAL A 156 21.09 17.82 14.53
N ASN A 157 22.13 16.99 14.72
CA ASN A 157 23.33 17.37 15.46
C ASN A 157 24.56 17.41 14.56
N ASP A 158 25.56 18.23 14.92
CA ASP A 158 26.79 18.37 14.13
C ASP A 158 27.65 17.10 14.08
N ASN A 159 27.46 16.19 15.03
CA ASN A 159 28.14 14.90 15.08
C ASN A 159 27.39 13.81 14.31
N ASP A 160 26.17 14.07 13.86
CA ASP A 160 25.39 13.08 13.12
C ASP A 160 25.91 12.96 11.68
N THR A 161 25.78 11.75 11.14
CA THR A 161 26.10 11.46 9.75
C THR A 161 25.22 12.27 8.81
N VAL A 162 25.82 12.84 7.76
CA VAL A 162 25.10 13.61 6.75
C VAL A 162 24.53 12.69 5.66
N PRO A 163 23.30 12.96 5.18
CA PRO A 163 22.79 12.31 3.99
C PRO A 163 23.59 12.80 2.77
N ILE A 164 23.91 11.89 1.84
CA ILE A 164 24.65 12.21 0.63
C ILE A 164 23.84 11.85 -0.61
N ARG A 165 23.86 12.75 -1.59
CA ARG A 165 23.33 12.50 -2.93
C ARG A 165 24.33 11.63 -3.70
N GLN A 166 23.86 10.54 -4.31
CA GLN A 166 24.70 9.55 -4.99
C GLN A 166 23.98 8.91 -6.20
N ASN A 167 24.75 8.26 -7.09
CA ASN A 167 24.26 7.73 -8.37
C ASN A 167 24.62 6.25 -8.61
N TYR A 168 24.96 5.50 -7.56
CA TYR A 168 25.30 4.08 -7.60
C TYR A 168 24.08 3.18 -7.32
N GLU A 169 23.28 3.50 -6.30
CA GLU A 169 22.04 2.79 -5.96
C GLU A 169 20.85 3.72 -6.20
N VAL A 170 20.21 3.65 -7.37
CA VAL A 170 19.16 4.59 -7.79
C VAL A 170 17.90 3.82 -8.13
N PHE A 171 16.76 4.26 -7.62
CA PHE A 171 15.47 3.67 -7.97
C PHE A 171 14.88 4.38 -9.20
N GLN A 172 14.92 5.71 -9.21
CA GLN A 172 14.31 6.56 -10.23
C GLN A 172 15.21 7.74 -10.57
N GLY A 173 15.28 8.12 -11.85
CA GLY A 173 16.14 9.19 -12.31
C GLY A 173 17.61 8.80 -12.36
N GLN A 174 18.48 9.73 -11.95
CA GLN A 174 19.93 9.60 -11.96
C GLN A 174 20.52 9.57 -10.56
N TYR A 175 19.79 10.04 -9.55
CA TYR A 175 20.29 10.18 -8.20
C TYR A 175 19.30 9.67 -7.16
N SER A 176 19.83 9.23 -6.03
CA SER A 176 19.06 9.03 -4.80
C SER A 176 19.88 9.56 -3.63
N THR A 177 19.30 9.54 -2.42
CA THR A 177 20.05 9.84 -1.20
C THR A 177 20.48 8.58 -0.49
N ALA A 178 21.66 8.63 0.13
CA ALA A 178 22.22 7.56 0.92
C ALA A 178 22.76 8.06 2.26
N ILE A 179 22.68 7.22 3.28
CA ILE A 179 23.30 7.44 4.59
C ILE A 179 24.21 6.25 4.85
N TYR A 180 25.48 6.51 5.15
CA TYR A 180 26.50 5.49 5.40
C TYR A 180 27.01 5.61 6.84
N LEU A 181 26.84 4.55 7.63
CA LEU A 181 27.34 4.49 8.99
C LEU A 181 28.57 3.59 9.08
N ASP A 182 29.44 3.89 10.03
CA ASP A 182 30.58 3.06 10.38
C ASP A 182 30.77 3.07 11.91
N SER A 183 31.80 2.38 12.41
CA SER A 183 32.08 2.28 13.84
C SER A 183 32.39 3.63 14.51
N VAL A 184 32.75 4.66 13.75
CA VAL A 184 33.03 6.03 14.23
C VAL A 184 31.79 6.90 14.09
N LYS A 185 31.20 6.94 12.89
CA LYS A 185 29.93 7.60 12.58
C LYS A 185 28.79 6.61 12.74
N ASN A 186 28.50 6.26 13.99
CA ASN A 186 27.67 5.12 14.34
C ASN A 186 26.18 5.42 14.48
N LYS A 187 25.74 6.64 14.19
CA LYS A 187 24.34 7.05 14.21
C LYS A 187 24.07 8.19 13.26
N PHE A 188 22.79 8.39 12.97
CA PHE A 188 22.31 9.58 12.29
C PHE A 188 20.92 9.95 12.79
N GLU A 189 20.63 11.25 12.77
CA GLU A 189 19.29 11.78 12.85
C GLU A 189 19.22 12.91 11.83
N ILE A 190 18.30 12.77 10.88
CA ILE A 190 18.07 13.75 9.82
C ILE A 190 16.60 14.16 9.81
N ARG A 191 16.34 15.36 9.33
CA ARG A 191 14.98 15.87 9.12
C ARG A 191 14.91 16.69 7.85
N ASN A 192 13.71 16.88 7.30
CA ASN A 192 13.58 17.78 6.15
C ASN A 192 13.83 19.24 6.56
N ILE A 193 14.31 20.05 5.61
CA ILE A 193 14.76 21.43 5.86
C ILE A 193 13.58 22.35 6.21
N ASP A 194 12.53 22.35 5.38
CA ASP A 194 11.39 23.27 5.54
C ASP A 194 10.34 22.73 6.52
N GLU A 195 9.64 23.62 7.21
CA GLU A 195 8.47 23.24 8.00
C GLU A 195 7.28 22.94 7.10
N LEU A 196 6.46 21.96 7.49
CA LEU A 196 5.34 21.45 6.71
C LEU A 196 4.01 21.74 7.38
N GLU A 197 3.02 22.07 6.56
CA GLU A 197 1.61 22.05 6.94
C GLU A 197 0.99 20.77 6.38
N LEU A 198 0.57 19.87 7.27
CA LEU A 198 0.03 18.56 6.88
C LEU A 198 -1.42 18.45 7.35
N PRO A 199 -2.38 18.28 6.41
CA PRO A 199 -3.74 17.90 6.76
C PRO A 199 -3.78 16.52 7.42
N LEU A 200 -4.84 16.24 8.18
CA LEU A 200 -5.02 14.96 8.89
C LEU A 200 -4.94 13.74 7.97
N ASN A 201 -5.43 13.86 6.73
CA ASN A 201 -5.46 12.79 5.74
C ASN A 201 -4.18 12.69 4.90
N SER A 202 -3.01 12.98 5.48
CA SER A 202 -1.72 12.93 4.77
C SER A 202 -1.09 11.55 4.83
N PHE A 203 -0.55 11.10 3.70
CA PHE A 203 0.31 9.92 3.60
C PHE A 203 1.72 10.33 3.18
N MET A 204 2.71 9.57 3.64
CA MET A 204 4.04 9.58 3.05
C MET A 204 4.24 8.35 2.17
N GLU A 205 4.69 8.61 0.95
CA GLU A 205 5.15 7.60 0.02
C GLU A 205 6.66 7.61 -0.06
N LEU A 206 7.28 6.43 -0.03
CA LEU A 206 8.74 6.29 -0.02
C LEU A 206 9.16 5.02 -0.75
N ASP A 207 10.16 5.13 -1.64
CA ASP A 207 10.93 4.00 -2.12
C ASP A 207 12.24 3.92 -1.31
N PHE A 208 12.53 2.77 -0.70
CA PHE A 208 13.74 2.60 0.10
C PHE A 208 14.42 1.24 -0.14
N LYS A 209 15.73 1.21 0.07
CA LYS A 209 16.56 0.01 0.16
C LYS A 209 17.49 0.17 1.35
N SER A 210 17.67 -0.85 2.17
CA SER A 210 18.48 -0.69 3.40
C SER A 210 19.12 -1.98 3.84
N ASN A 211 20.33 -1.88 4.40
CA ASN A 211 21.03 -2.98 5.05
C ASN A 211 20.80 -3.01 6.57
N ILE A 212 20.24 -1.95 7.15
CA ILE A 212 19.95 -1.81 8.58
C ILE A 212 18.53 -1.32 8.82
N SER A 213 18.01 -1.54 10.04
CA SER A 213 16.75 -0.93 10.43
C SER A 213 16.91 0.57 10.66
N PHE A 214 15.87 1.33 10.40
CA PHE A 214 15.82 2.77 10.67
C PHE A 214 14.39 3.19 10.98
N ASN A 215 14.25 4.26 11.76
CA ASN A 215 12.95 4.76 12.18
C ASN A 215 12.55 5.96 11.35
N ILE A 216 11.24 6.13 11.17
CA ILE A 216 10.66 7.32 10.55
C ILE A 216 9.54 7.84 11.45
N GLY A 217 9.43 9.15 11.55
CA GLY A 217 8.34 9.81 12.27
C GLY A 217 8.23 11.29 11.97
N LEU A 218 7.55 12.01 12.84
CA LEU A 218 7.37 13.46 12.73
C LEU A 218 7.98 14.18 13.94
N ILE A 219 8.55 15.34 13.68
CA ILE A 219 8.81 16.38 14.68
C ILE A 219 7.65 17.35 14.61
N ILE A 220 6.88 17.46 15.69
CA ILE A 220 5.71 18.31 15.84
C ILE A 220 6.16 19.63 16.46
N ILE A 221 5.95 20.72 15.74
CA ILE A 221 6.38 22.06 16.10
C ILE A 221 5.14 22.88 16.45
N ASN A 222 5.00 23.21 17.73
CA ASN A 222 3.92 24.02 18.26
C ASN A 222 4.46 25.41 18.62
N SER A 223 3.81 26.47 18.16
CA SER A 223 4.25 27.84 18.45
C SER A 223 4.39 28.07 19.95
N GLY A 224 5.58 28.49 20.38
CA GLY A 224 5.91 28.75 21.79
C GLY A 224 6.24 27.52 22.64
N ASN A 225 6.22 26.31 22.08
CA ASN A 225 6.53 25.07 22.78
C ASN A 225 7.81 24.40 22.23
N ILE A 226 8.39 23.50 23.04
CA ILE A 226 9.49 22.64 22.61
C ILE A 226 8.96 21.66 21.56
N PRO A 227 9.65 21.48 20.41
CA PRO A 227 9.26 20.48 19.42
C PRO A 227 9.23 19.06 19.99
N ILE A 228 8.23 18.28 19.60
CA ILE A 228 8.04 16.89 20.08
C ILE A 228 8.40 15.93 18.95
N LYS A 229 9.33 15.00 19.18
CA LYS A 229 9.71 13.96 18.21
C LYS A 229 8.90 12.70 18.49
N GLU A 230 8.11 12.25 17.52
CA GLU A 230 7.24 11.07 17.64
C GLU A 230 7.50 10.08 16.51
N GLU A 231 7.86 8.85 16.87
CA GLU A 231 8.10 7.76 15.92
C GLU A 231 6.78 7.23 15.36
N LEU A 232 6.71 7.05 14.04
CA LEU A 232 5.59 6.34 13.40
C LEU A 232 5.87 4.84 13.34
N ILE A 233 7.04 4.48 12.82
CA ILE A 233 7.40 3.09 12.56
C ILE A 233 8.91 2.91 12.37
N GLN A 234 9.40 1.72 12.72
CA GLN A 234 10.69 1.20 12.29
C GLN A 234 10.58 0.39 10.99
N LEU A 235 11.37 0.76 9.98
CA LEU A 235 11.53 0.00 8.75
C LEU A 235 12.73 -0.95 8.85
N TYR A 236 12.55 -2.17 8.35
CA TYR A 236 13.55 -3.23 8.40
C TYR A 236 14.38 -3.33 7.11
N PRO A 237 15.56 -3.97 7.15
CA PRO A 237 16.41 -4.19 5.99
C PRO A 237 15.67 -4.84 4.81
N THR A 238 16.05 -4.46 3.59
CA THR A 238 15.56 -5.03 2.34
C THR A 238 16.64 -4.99 1.28
N GLU A 239 16.88 -6.14 0.63
CA GLU A 239 17.88 -6.29 -0.43
C GLU A 239 17.48 -5.59 -1.73
N SER A 240 16.17 -5.40 -1.93
CA SER A 240 15.60 -4.72 -3.09
C SER A 240 14.87 -3.45 -2.69
N TRP A 241 14.81 -2.47 -3.60
CA TRP A 241 13.96 -1.29 -3.46
C TRP A 241 12.50 -1.68 -3.21
N LYS A 242 11.93 -1.13 -2.13
CA LYS A 242 10.58 -1.38 -1.68
C LYS A 242 9.81 -0.05 -1.57
N LYS A 243 8.63 -0.02 -2.16
CA LYS A 243 7.65 1.07 -1.98
C LYS A 243 6.85 0.85 -0.70
N ILE A 244 6.68 1.89 0.09
CA ILE A 244 5.83 1.91 1.29
C ILE A 244 4.91 3.14 1.29
N TYR A 245 3.73 2.95 1.88
CA TYR A 245 2.72 3.97 2.12
C TYR A 245 2.53 4.09 3.63
N LEU A 246 2.85 5.26 4.17
CA LEU A 246 2.84 5.54 5.60
C LEU A 246 1.70 6.51 5.93
N ASP A 247 0.73 6.05 6.70
CA ASP A 247 -0.35 6.89 7.20
C ASP A 247 0.17 7.78 8.33
N LEU A 248 0.20 9.08 8.10
CA LEU A 248 0.71 10.06 9.06
C LEU A 248 -0.36 10.54 10.05
N TYR A 249 -1.64 10.18 9.85
CA TYR A 249 -2.75 10.62 10.69
C TYR A 249 -2.47 10.48 12.20
N PRO A 250 -1.96 9.35 12.72
CA PRO A 250 -1.74 9.20 14.16
C PRO A 250 -0.81 10.24 14.75
N LEU A 251 0.21 10.68 14.00
CA LEU A 251 1.18 11.67 14.46
C LEU A 251 0.70 13.10 14.25
N ILE A 252 0.05 13.38 13.12
CA ILE A 252 -0.52 14.71 12.84
C ILE A 252 -1.62 15.03 13.86
N ASN A 253 -2.41 14.03 14.25
CA ASN A 253 -3.48 14.17 15.24
C ASN A 253 -2.98 14.45 16.67
N LEU A 254 -1.67 14.34 16.96
CA LEU A 254 -1.07 14.79 18.22
C LEU A 254 -0.79 16.30 18.23
N GLY A 255 -0.76 16.94 17.06
CA GLY A 255 -0.65 18.38 16.91
C GLY A 255 -1.98 19.11 17.17
N ASN A 256 -1.95 20.43 17.03
CA ASN A 256 -3.11 21.31 16.95
C ASN A 256 -3.18 21.98 15.56
N ASN A 257 -4.23 22.77 15.32
CA ASN A 257 -4.47 23.40 14.02
C ASN A 257 -3.34 24.34 13.53
N ASN A 258 -2.46 24.81 14.43
CA ASN A 258 -1.34 25.67 14.10
C ASN A 258 0.01 24.93 14.13
N SER A 259 0.01 23.61 14.35
CA SER A 259 1.23 22.82 14.33
C SER A 259 1.87 22.81 12.95
N LYS A 260 3.19 22.91 12.94
CA LYS A 260 4.01 22.56 11.78
C LYS A 260 4.69 21.23 12.03
N TYR A 261 5.12 20.59 10.95
CA TYR A 261 5.73 19.27 11.02
C TYR A 261 7.06 19.26 10.27
N LYS A 262 7.97 18.40 10.73
CA LYS A 262 9.09 17.93 9.93
C LYS A 262 9.09 16.40 9.94
N ILE A 263 9.36 15.79 8.80
CA ILE A 263 9.71 14.36 8.74
C ILE A 263 11.08 14.21 9.37
N TYR A 264 11.25 13.24 10.26
CA TYR A 264 12.57 12.80 10.70
C TYR A 264 12.82 11.34 10.34
N ILE A 265 14.09 11.03 10.16
CA ILE A 265 14.60 9.68 9.95
C ILE A 265 15.83 9.51 10.84
N ASP A 266 15.86 8.44 11.65
CA ASP A 266 17.01 8.12 12.48
C ASP A 266 17.36 6.64 12.44
N GLY A 267 18.59 6.34 12.86
CA GLY A 267 19.07 4.98 12.89
C GLY A 267 20.50 4.91 13.42
N GLN A 268 20.94 3.68 13.65
CA GLN A 268 22.23 3.39 14.27
C GLN A 268 22.95 2.27 13.54
N TYR A 269 24.27 2.31 13.65
CA TYR A 269 25.17 1.30 13.15
C TYR A 269 24.86 -0.06 13.77
N ASN A 270 24.94 -1.09 12.94
CA ASN A 270 24.79 -2.48 13.31
C ASN A 270 26.09 -3.22 12.96
N ASP A 271 26.82 -3.67 13.98
CA ASP A 271 28.10 -4.37 13.86
C ASP A 271 27.97 -5.80 13.31
N LEU A 272 26.74 -6.34 13.27
CA LEU A 272 26.43 -7.63 12.67
C LEU A 272 26.26 -7.56 11.14
N VAL A 273 26.28 -6.36 10.55
CA VAL A 273 26.06 -6.16 9.11
C VAL A 273 27.31 -5.57 8.46
N ILE A 274 27.76 -6.16 7.35
CA ILE A 274 28.97 -5.73 6.63
C ILE A 274 28.82 -4.32 6.07
N LYS A 275 27.66 -4.00 5.50
CA LYS A 275 27.35 -2.71 4.89
C LYS A 275 26.28 -2.01 5.72
N ASN A 276 26.60 -0.85 6.26
CA ASN A 276 25.67 -0.04 7.03
C ASN A 276 25.19 1.13 6.17
N ALA A 277 24.26 0.84 5.26
CA ALA A 277 23.75 1.82 4.31
C ALA A 277 22.22 1.81 4.25
N ILE A 278 21.66 3.01 4.17
CA ILE A 278 20.25 3.27 3.88
C ILE A 278 20.18 4.09 2.60
N TYR A 279 19.27 3.72 1.71
CA TYR A 279 19.01 4.39 0.44
C TYR A 279 17.54 4.80 0.38
N ILE A 280 17.30 6.05 0.01
CA ILE A 280 15.96 6.65 -0.07
C ILE A 280 15.83 7.34 -1.43
N ASP A 281 14.70 7.13 -2.07
CA ASP A 281 14.34 7.73 -3.36
C ASP A 281 12.82 7.94 -3.43
N ASN A 282 12.38 8.79 -4.36
CA ASN A 282 10.97 9.06 -4.66
C ASN A 282 10.09 9.33 -3.42
N LEU A 283 10.64 10.06 -2.44
CA LEU A 283 9.90 10.46 -1.25
C LEU A 283 8.91 11.57 -1.60
N LYS A 284 7.63 11.39 -1.26
CA LYS A 284 6.61 12.44 -1.42
C LYS A 284 5.57 12.34 -0.33
N LEU A 285 4.98 13.48 0.04
CA LEU A 285 3.82 13.53 0.90
C LEU A 285 2.59 13.80 0.04
N VAL A 286 1.54 13.03 0.28
CA VAL A 286 0.34 13.00 -0.55
C VAL A 286 -0.86 13.28 0.34
N HIS A 287 -1.66 14.28 -0.02
CA HIS A 287 -2.92 14.57 0.65
C HIS A 287 -3.94 15.11 -0.34
N ASN A 288 -5.22 15.09 0.05
CA ASN A 288 -6.27 15.73 -0.72
C ASN A 288 -6.39 17.21 -0.36
N ASN A 289 -6.82 18.03 -1.31
CA ASN A 289 -7.09 19.46 -1.10
C ASN A 289 -8.49 19.76 -0.53
N TYR A 290 -9.21 18.74 -0.08
CA TYR A 290 -10.53 18.91 0.53
C TYR A 290 -10.45 18.46 1.99
N ASP A 291 -10.72 19.41 2.89
CA ASP A 291 -11.27 19.17 4.22
C ASP A 291 -12.77 18.85 4.10
#